data_AF-H2Y424-F1
#
_entry.id   AF-H2Y424-F1
#
_cell.length_a   1.000
_cell.length_b   1.000
_cell.length_c   1.000
_cell.angle_alpha   90.00
_cell.angle_beta   90.00
_cell.angle_gamma   90.00
#
_symmetry.space_group_name_H-M   'P 1'
#
loop_
_entity.id
_entity.type
_entity.pdbx_description
1 polymer ?
#
loop_
_entity_poly.entity_id
_entity_poly.type
_entity_poly.pdbx_seq_one_letter_code
_entity_poly.pdbx_strand_id
1 'polypeptide(L)'
;KNVEQLGLFSHNEDVDEIATQDLRYLLLGAISGHLTMKKKIDLYGRVELLRDAREFYVEFLKLCRDYGGDFPSNPPDMKSLTRNRDAKIAKYKQSKALDEQISGLAASLDIDENCRRYWLLVVERWLYDVVDEVSGIDMEITMLSKMHDFPRSHIEEERKKCRENIKPVKPFVLTKDKLQAAVFGAGYPSLPTVTLDEYYEREVAAGRLPAAHEDPTEDQHSDDDFSDKKLLKQREMDDWKDDHRRGAGNRKNMG
;
A
#
# COMPACT_ATOMS: atom_id res chain seq x y z
N LYS A 1 -29.77 -0.80 29.54
CA LYS A 1 -28.91 -0.71 30.75
C LYS A 1 -27.49 -0.57 30.24
N ASN A 2 -26.74 0.46 30.68
CA ASN A 2 -25.36 0.66 30.23
C ASN A 2 -24.48 -0.49 30.74
N VAL A 3 -23.55 -0.96 29.92
CA VAL A 3 -22.63 -2.07 30.26
C VAL A 3 -21.81 -1.76 31.51
N GLU A 4 -21.41 -0.50 31.69
CA GLU A 4 -20.73 -0.01 32.90
C GLU A 4 -21.59 -0.16 34.18
N GLN A 5 -22.90 0.08 34.08
CA GLN A 5 -23.81 -0.06 35.23
C GLN A 5 -24.06 -1.53 35.61
N LEU A 6 -23.84 -2.43 34.66
CA LEU A 6 -23.97 -3.87 34.88
C LEU A 6 -22.68 -4.48 35.42
N GLY A 7 -21.55 -3.76 35.37
CA GLY A 7 -20.25 -4.26 35.84
C GLY A 7 -19.83 -5.54 35.13
N LEU A 8 -20.13 -5.65 33.82
CA LEU A 8 -19.90 -6.88 33.04
C LEU A 8 -18.41 -7.20 32.83
N PHE A 9 -17.54 -6.22 33.02
CA PHE A 9 -16.10 -6.36 32.84
C PHE A 9 -15.35 -5.76 34.02
N SER A 10 -14.30 -6.43 34.45
CA SER A 10 -13.38 -6.03 35.51
C SER A 10 -11.94 -6.19 35.05
N HIS A 11 -11.06 -5.30 35.51
CA HIS A 11 -9.64 -5.26 35.12
C HIS A 11 -8.81 -6.49 35.59
N ASN A 12 -9.39 -7.35 36.42
CA ASN A 12 -8.72 -8.49 37.04
C ASN A 12 -9.32 -9.85 36.63
N GLU A 13 -10.19 -9.87 35.62
CA GLU A 13 -10.83 -11.09 35.12
C GLU A 13 -10.11 -11.64 33.89
N ASP A 14 -10.15 -12.96 33.73
CA ASP A 14 -9.67 -13.62 32.52
C ASP A 14 -10.77 -13.69 31.46
N VAL A 15 -10.39 -13.79 30.18
CA VAL A 15 -11.36 -13.86 29.07
C VAL A 15 -12.29 -15.08 29.18
N ASP A 16 -11.82 -16.13 29.87
CA ASP A 16 -12.56 -17.37 30.15
C ASP A 16 -13.68 -17.22 31.19
N GLU A 17 -13.66 -16.14 31.96
CA GLU A 17 -14.70 -15.84 32.96
C GLU A 17 -15.90 -15.11 32.34
N ILE A 18 -15.75 -14.58 31.11
CA ILE A 18 -16.82 -13.87 30.40
C ILE A 18 -17.77 -14.88 29.74
N ALA A 19 -19.08 -14.72 29.97
CA ALA A 19 -20.12 -15.48 29.30
C ALA A 19 -20.11 -15.24 27.77
N THR A 20 -20.33 -16.29 26.98
CA THR A 20 -20.29 -16.25 25.51
C THR A 20 -21.17 -15.14 24.91
N GLN A 21 -22.33 -14.85 25.53
CA GLN A 21 -23.27 -13.84 25.08
C GLN A 21 -22.78 -12.40 25.30
N ASP A 22 -21.88 -12.21 26.26
CA ASP A 22 -21.39 -10.90 26.69
C ASP A 22 -20.09 -10.48 25.98
N LEU A 23 -19.38 -11.44 25.37
CA LEU A 23 -18.15 -11.17 24.59
C LEU A 23 -18.33 -10.09 23.52
N ARG A 24 -19.50 -10.01 22.89
CA ARG A 24 -19.80 -8.97 21.89
C ARG A 24 -19.73 -7.54 22.46
N TYR A 25 -19.90 -7.37 23.77
CA TYR A 25 -19.85 -6.05 24.42
C TYR A 25 -18.42 -5.55 24.62
N LEU A 26 -17.40 -6.41 24.49
CA LEU A 26 -16.01 -5.96 24.42
C LEU A 26 -15.79 -5.01 23.24
N LEU A 27 -16.56 -5.14 22.16
CA LEU A 27 -16.45 -4.31 20.96
C LEU A 27 -17.03 -2.89 21.13
N LEU A 28 -17.65 -2.56 22.26
CA LEU A 28 -18.36 -1.30 22.42
C LEU A 28 -17.47 -0.07 22.22
N GLY A 29 -16.25 -0.08 22.77
CA GLY A 29 -15.29 1.00 22.55
C GLY A 29 -14.89 1.12 21.08
N ALA A 30 -14.59 -0.01 20.42
CA ALA A 30 -14.21 -0.04 19.01
C ALA A 30 -15.33 0.50 18.09
N ILE A 31 -16.57 0.06 18.31
CA ILE A 31 -17.72 0.50 17.52
C ILE A 31 -18.04 1.97 17.80
N SER A 32 -17.97 2.41 19.06
CA SER A 32 -18.19 3.82 19.44
C SER A 32 -17.17 4.75 18.79
N GLY A 33 -15.89 4.37 18.79
CA GLY A 33 -14.84 5.07 18.07
C GLY A 33 -15.12 5.12 16.56
N HIS A 34 -15.49 3.99 15.96
CA HIS A 34 -15.78 3.90 14.53
C HIS A 34 -16.96 4.78 14.12
N LEU A 35 -18.05 4.76 14.87
CA LEU A 35 -19.22 5.59 14.60
C LEU A 35 -18.91 7.08 14.81
N THR A 36 -18.10 7.42 15.82
CA THR A 36 -17.66 8.80 16.05
C THR A 36 -16.86 9.32 14.87
N MET A 37 -15.97 8.50 14.29
CA MET A 37 -15.22 8.82 13.07
C MET A 37 -16.09 9.06 11.83
N LYS A 38 -17.33 8.54 11.79
CA LYS A 38 -18.26 8.72 10.67
C LYS A 38 -19.12 9.98 10.77
N LYS A 39 -19.13 10.69 11.91
CA LYS A 39 -19.90 11.93 12.07
C LYS A 39 -19.30 13.02 11.15
N LYS A 40 -20.18 13.74 10.45
CA LYS A 40 -19.77 14.89 9.63
C LYS A 40 -19.64 16.11 10.54
N ILE A 41 -18.43 16.65 10.64
CA ILE A 41 -18.14 17.86 11.38
C ILE A 41 -17.29 18.81 10.53
N ASP A 42 -17.29 20.08 10.89
CA ASP A 42 -16.43 21.08 10.27
C ASP A 42 -14.97 20.94 10.77
N LEU A 43 -14.06 21.68 10.16
CA LEU A 43 -12.63 21.58 10.49
C LEU A 43 -12.33 22.00 11.94
N TYR A 44 -13.12 22.93 12.50
CA TYR A 44 -12.91 23.46 13.84
C TYR A 44 -13.31 22.44 14.92
N GLY A 45 -14.40 21.69 14.73
CA GLY A 45 -14.79 20.60 15.64
C GLY A 45 -14.08 19.26 15.37
N ARG A 46 -13.33 19.15 14.26
CA ARG A 46 -12.68 17.88 13.87
C ARG A 46 -11.67 17.39 14.91
N VAL A 47 -10.89 18.29 15.52
CA VAL A 47 -9.88 17.90 16.51
C VAL A 47 -10.53 17.31 17.77
N GLU A 48 -11.63 17.89 18.24
CA GLU A 48 -12.37 17.39 19.40
C GLU A 48 -12.96 16.01 19.08
N LEU A 49 -13.61 15.87 17.92
CA LEU A 49 -14.14 14.58 17.47
C LEU A 49 -13.07 13.48 17.36
N LEU A 50 -11.87 13.83 16.87
CA LEU A 50 -10.74 12.90 16.80
C LEU A 50 -10.26 12.47 18.19
N ARG A 51 -10.26 13.40 19.16
CA ARG A 51 -9.92 13.09 20.56
C ARG A 51 -10.93 12.16 21.19
N ASP A 52 -12.23 12.43 21.01
CA ASP A 52 -13.31 11.56 21.50
C ASP A 52 -13.20 10.16 20.89
N ALA A 53 -13.01 10.06 19.57
CA ALA A 53 -12.84 8.77 18.89
C ALA A 53 -11.61 8.01 19.43
N ARG A 54 -10.50 8.72 19.64
CA ARG A 54 -9.27 8.15 20.20
C ARG A 54 -9.48 7.61 21.60
N GLU A 55 -10.25 8.30 22.44
CA GLU A 55 -10.57 7.86 23.80
C GLU A 55 -11.28 6.50 23.78
N PHE A 56 -12.37 6.37 23.00
CA PHE A 56 -13.08 5.09 22.86
C PHE A 56 -12.19 3.95 22.35
N TYR A 57 -11.30 4.23 21.39
CA TYR A 57 -10.37 3.24 20.88
C TYR A 57 -9.31 2.84 21.90
N VAL A 58 -8.77 3.80 22.66
CA VAL A 58 -7.78 3.53 23.70
C VAL A 58 -8.40 2.74 24.85
N GLU A 59 -9.64 3.04 25.23
CA GLU A 59 -10.40 2.25 26.22
C GLU A 59 -10.58 0.81 25.75
N PHE A 60 -10.98 0.60 24.49
CA PHE A 60 -11.06 -0.73 23.90
C PHE A 60 -9.72 -1.48 23.95
N LEU A 61 -8.62 -0.83 23.54
CA LEU A 61 -7.29 -1.46 23.57
C LEU A 61 -6.81 -1.78 24.98
N LYS A 62 -7.12 -0.94 25.97
CA LYS A 62 -6.84 -1.21 27.39
C LYS A 62 -7.63 -2.42 27.87
N LEU A 63 -8.93 -2.45 27.60
CA LEU A 63 -9.81 -3.55 27.97
C LEU A 63 -9.32 -4.86 27.36
N CYS A 64 -9.02 -4.89 26.06
CA CYS A 64 -8.50 -6.09 25.42
C CYS A 64 -7.15 -6.52 26.01
N ARG A 65 -6.28 -5.58 26.41
CA ARG A 65 -5.01 -5.93 27.07
C ARG A 65 -5.22 -6.55 28.45
N ASP A 66 -6.17 -6.03 29.23
CA ASP A 66 -6.49 -6.55 30.57
C ASP A 66 -6.98 -8.00 30.47
N TYR A 67 -7.75 -8.33 29.42
CA TYR A 67 -8.24 -9.69 29.13
C TYR A 67 -7.27 -10.54 28.29
N GLY A 68 -5.98 -10.20 28.22
CA GLY A 68 -4.94 -11.02 27.59
C GLY A 68 -4.83 -10.92 26.07
N GLY A 69 -5.48 -9.94 25.44
CA GLY A 69 -5.38 -9.66 24.01
C GLY A 69 -3.99 -9.12 23.64
N ASP A 70 -3.25 -9.88 22.84
CA ASP A 70 -2.04 -9.40 22.18
C ASP A 70 -2.41 -8.74 20.85
N PHE A 71 -1.78 -7.62 20.54
CA PHE A 71 -2.03 -6.90 19.30
C PHE A 71 -0.74 -6.34 18.73
N PRO A 72 -0.61 -6.32 17.39
CA PRO A 72 0.62 -5.88 16.74
C PRO A 72 0.95 -4.44 17.14
N SER A 73 2.14 -4.23 17.67
CA SER A 73 2.67 -2.89 17.89
C SER A 73 2.90 -2.21 16.54
N ASN A 74 2.44 -0.96 16.39
CA ASN A 74 2.75 -0.18 15.21
C ASN A 74 4.26 0.16 15.21
N PRO A 75 4.99 -0.09 14.10
CA PRO A 75 6.39 0.27 14.03
C PRO A 75 6.54 1.80 14.19
N PRO A 76 7.35 2.28 15.15
CA PRO A 76 7.36 3.70 15.53
C PRO A 76 8.11 4.62 14.56
N ASP A 77 8.73 4.10 13.49
CA ASP A 77 9.72 4.85 12.74
C ASP A 77 9.51 4.84 11.22
N MET A 78 9.26 6.02 10.64
CA MET A 78 9.18 6.26 9.20
C MET A 78 10.52 6.07 8.46
N LYS A 79 11.65 5.90 9.17
CA LYS A 79 12.99 5.83 8.56
C LYS A 79 13.31 4.49 7.90
N SER A 80 12.59 3.41 8.17
CA SER A 80 12.78 2.12 7.51
C SER A 80 11.60 1.72 6.61
N LEU A 81 11.47 2.36 5.45
CA LEU A 81 10.39 2.11 4.48
C LEU A 81 10.23 0.61 4.14
N THR A 82 11.31 -0.14 4.00
CA THR A 82 11.25 -1.59 3.68
C THR A 82 10.67 -2.40 4.85
N ARG A 83 11.15 -2.18 6.07
CA ARG A 83 10.63 -2.88 7.27
C ARG A 83 9.17 -2.53 7.54
N ASN A 84 8.78 -1.28 7.32
CA ASN A 84 7.41 -0.83 7.49
C ASN A 84 6.47 -1.44 6.45
N ARG A 85 6.94 -1.61 5.20
CA ARG A 85 6.18 -2.26 4.15
C ARG A 85 5.95 -3.74 4.46
N ASP A 86 7.00 -4.46 4.84
CA ASP A 86 6.90 -5.89 5.09
C ASP A 86 6.03 -6.17 6.32
N ALA A 87 6.15 -5.35 7.38
CA ALA A 87 5.26 -5.40 8.55
C ALA A 87 3.80 -5.14 8.17
N LYS A 88 3.52 -4.16 7.29
CA LYS A 88 2.17 -3.88 6.81
C LYS A 88 1.59 -5.03 5.97
N ILE A 89 2.42 -5.69 5.16
CA ILE A 89 2.01 -6.88 4.40
C ILE A 89 1.69 -8.04 5.35
N ALA A 90 2.54 -8.28 6.36
CA ALA A 90 2.30 -9.32 7.36
C ALA A 90 0.99 -9.06 8.12
N LYS A 91 0.78 -7.82 8.58
CA LYS A 91 -0.44 -7.38 9.25
C LYS A 91 -1.69 -7.61 8.39
N TYR A 92 -1.63 -7.23 7.11
CA TYR A 92 -2.72 -7.45 6.16
C TYR A 92 -3.04 -8.93 5.95
N LYS A 93 -2.00 -9.78 5.83
CA LYS A 93 -2.18 -11.24 5.70
C LYS A 93 -2.84 -11.84 6.95
N GLN A 94 -2.43 -11.41 8.14
CA GLN A 94 -3.02 -11.86 9.41
C GLN A 94 -4.50 -11.44 9.52
N SER A 95 -4.79 -10.15 9.29
CA SER A 95 -6.17 -9.64 9.31
C SER A 95 -7.07 -10.37 8.31
N LYS A 96 -6.58 -10.63 7.09
CA LYS A 96 -7.34 -11.38 6.08
C LYS A 96 -7.59 -12.84 6.49
N ALA A 97 -6.62 -13.49 7.14
CA ALA A 97 -6.79 -14.85 7.64
C ALA A 97 -7.82 -14.93 8.78
N LEU A 98 -7.91 -13.88 9.62
CA LEU A 98 -8.97 -13.77 10.63
C LEU A 98 -10.34 -13.59 9.98
N ASP A 99 -10.46 -12.73 8.97
CA ASP A 99 -11.73 -12.54 8.23
C ASP A 99 -12.23 -13.86 7.61
N GLU A 100 -11.32 -14.67 7.05
CA GLU A 100 -11.66 -15.99 6.49
C GLU A 100 -12.17 -16.95 7.58
N GLN A 101 -11.51 -17.00 8.74
CA GLN A 101 -11.96 -17.82 9.88
C GLN A 101 -13.32 -17.37 10.43
N ILE A 102 -13.53 -16.05 10.57
CA ILE A 102 -14.81 -15.47 11.00
C ILE A 102 -15.92 -15.85 10.02
N SER A 103 -15.66 -15.75 8.72
CA SER A 103 -16.62 -16.11 7.68
C SER A 103 -17.00 -17.59 7.70
N GLY A 104 -16.03 -18.48 8.00
CA GLY A 104 -16.28 -19.92 8.10
C GLY A 104 -17.13 -20.31 9.31
N LEU A 105 -17.01 -19.59 10.44
CA LEU A 105 -17.77 -19.87 11.66
C LEU A 105 -19.18 -19.29 11.65
N ALA A 106 -19.43 -18.26 10.82
CA ALA A 106 -20.71 -17.54 10.79
C ALA A 106 -21.94 -18.42 10.52
N ALA A 107 -21.78 -19.57 9.84
CA ALA A 107 -22.86 -20.50 9.55
C ALA A 107 -23.21 -21.45 10.71
N SER A 108 -22.42 -21.48 11.78
CA SER A 108 -22.51 -22.50 12.84
C SER A 108 -22.48 -21.91 14.26
N LEU A 109 -23.07 -20.73 14.44
CA LEU A 109 -23.10 -19.99 15.70
C LEU A 109 -24.08 -20.56 16.74
N ASP A 110 -24.91 -21.54 16.37
CA ASP A 110 -25.81 -22.23 17.31
C ASP A 110 -25.04 -23.10 18.32
N ILE A 111 -23.81 -23.49 17.99
CA ILE A 111 -22.91 -24.23 18.87
C ILE A 111 -22.15 -23.22 19.74
N ASP A 112 -22.29 -23.32 21.07
CA ASP A 112 -21.71 -22.36 22.02
C ASP A 112 -20.19 -22.17 21.84
N GLU A 113 -19.45 -23.26 21.64
CA GLU A 113 -18.00 -23.22 21.37
C GLU A 113 -17.66 -22.40 20.11
N ASN A 114 -18.42 -22.60 19.02
CA ASN A 114 -18.23 -21.85 17.78
C ASN A 114 -18.62 -20.38 17.94
N CYS A 115 -19.68 -20.11 18.71
CA CYS A 115 -20.13 -18.75 19.03
C CYS A 115 -19.05 -18.00 19.83
N ARG A 116 -18.50 -18.65 20.86
CA ARG A 116 -17.40 -18.12 21.68
C ARG A 116 -16.18 -17.82 20.82
N ARG A 117 -15.72 -18.79 20.03
CA ARG A 117 -14.59 -18.62 19.11
C ARG A 117 -14.84 -17.49 18.11
N TYR A 118 -16.04 -17.41 17.54
CA TYR A 118 -16.41 -16.36 16.60
C TYR A 118 -16.24 -14.96 17.22
N TRP A 119 -16.80 -14.72 18.41
CA TRP A 119 -16.69 -13.41 19.05
C TRP A 119 -15.26 -13.04 19.42
N LEU A 120 -14.47 -13.99 19.91
CA LEU A 120 -13.04 -13.76 20.19
C LEU A 120 -12.27 -13.38 18.92
N LEU A 121 -12.50 -14.09 17.81
CA LEU A 121 -11.88 -13.75 16.52
C LEU A 121 -12.33 -12.38 16.01
N VAL A 122 -13.60 -12.01 16.20
CA VAL A 122 -14.10 -10.68 15.83
C VAL A 122 -13.40 -9.60 16.66
N VAL A 123 -13.24 -9.80 17.97
CA VAL A 123 -12.49 -8.88 18.85
C VAL A 123 -11.05 -8.74 18.38
N GLU A 124 -10.37 -9.87 18.13
CA GLU A 124 -8.99 -9.89 17.63
C GLU A 124 -8.88 -9.14 16.31
N ARG A 125 -9.79 -9.40 15.36
CA ARG A 125 -9.83 -8.69 14.08
C ARG A 125 -10.02 -7.19 14.25
N TRP A 126 -10.85 -6.76 15.19
CA TRP A 126 -11.03 -5.33 15.49
C TRP A 126 -9.77 -4.69 16.10
N LEU A 127 -8.93 -5.43 16.83
CA LEU A 127 -7.65 -4.90 17.32
C LEU A 127 -6.76 -4.41 16.17
N TYR A 128 -6.67 -5.17 15.07
CA TYR A 128 -5.87 -4.78 13.91
C TYR A 128 -6.30 -3.44 13.33
N ASP A 129 -7.61 -3.26 13.15
CA ASP A 129 -8.20 -2.02 12.64
C ASP A 129 -8.02 -0.86 13.61
N VAL A 130 -8.35 -1.06 14.89
CA VAL A 130 -8.27 0.01 15.89
C VAL A 130 -6.84 0.51 16.06
N VAL A 131 -5.85 -0.39 16.04
CA VAL A 131 -4.44 0.00 16.08
C VAL A 131 -4.06 0.88 14.88
N ASP A 132 -4.56 0.60 13.67
CA ASP A 132 -4.31 1.45 12.50
C ASP A 132 -5.05 2.79 12.60
N GLU A 133 -6.31 2.77 13.04
CA GLU A 133 -7.14 3.97 13.22
C GLU A 133 -6.55 4.92 14.26
N VAL A 134 -6.09 4.42 15.42
CA VAL A 134 -5.42 5.24 16.45
C VAL A 134 -4.17 5.92 15.88
N SER A 135 -3.35 5.18 15.11
CA SER A 135 -2.19 5.77 14.44
C SER A 135 -2.60 6.81 13.40
N GLY A 136 -3.68 6.59 12.65
CA GLY A 136 -4.22 7.55 11.70
C GLY A 136 -4.71 8.83 12.38
N ILE A 137 -5.42 8.67 13.50
CA ILE A 137 -5.92 9.78 14.33
C ILE A 137 -4.75 10.59 14.90
N ASP A 138 -3.73 9.95 15.46
CA ASP A 138 -2.56 10.65 16.02
C ASP A 138 -1.83 11.47 14.95
N MET A 139 -1.69 10.93 13.73
CA MET A 139 -1.15 11.66 12.59
C MET A 139 -2.04 12.83 12.18
N GLU A 140 -3.36 12.62 12.10
CA GLU A 140 -4.33 13.67 11.73
C GLU A 140 -4.35 14.81 12.74
N ILE A 141 -4.38 14.51 14.04
CA ILE A 141 -4.29 15.51 15.11
C ILE A 141 -3.00 16.31 14.98
N THR A 142 -1.87 15.65 14.72
CA THR A 142 -0.58 16.33 14.52
C THR A 142 -0.60 17.26 13.32
N MET A 143 -1.22 16.83 12.20
CA MET A 143 -1.36 17.66 11.00
C MET A 143 -2.29 18.85 11.22
N LEU A 144 -3.45 18.64 11.82
CA LEU A 144 -4.43 19.70 12.11
C LEU A 144 -3.89 20.74 13.09
N SER A 145 -3.10 20.29 14.07
CA SER A 145 -2.42 21.21 15.00
C SER A 145 -1.45 22.13 14.26
N LYS A 146 -0.61 21.56 13.38
CA LYS A 146 0.30 22.38 12.54
C LYS A 146 -0.46 23.28 11.58
N MET A 147 -1.61 22.86 11.04
CA MET A 147 -2.44 23.70 10.17
C MET A 147 -3.01 24.93 10.90
N HIS A 148 -3.30 24.83 12.20
CA HIS A 148 -3.75 25.99 12.98
C HIS A 148 -2.68 27.10 13.03
N ASP A 149 -1.40 26.74 12.98
CA ASP A 149 -0.28 27.69 12.97
C ASP A 149 -0.11 28.40 11.62
N PHE A 150 -0.74 27.90 10.54
CA PHE A 150 -0.76 28.54 9.23
C PHE A 150 -2.05 29.33 9.02
N PRO A 151 -2.01 30.67 9.00
CA PRO A 151 -3.20 31.47 8.82
C PRO A 151 -3.85 31.17 7.46
N ARG A 152 -5.18 31.10 7.46
CA ARG A 152 -5.98 30.76 6.27
C ARG A 152 -5.68 31.67 5.07
N SER A 153 -5.32 32.92 5.31
CA SER A 153 -4.89 33.87 4.29
C SER A 153 -3.66 33.38 3.52
N HIS A 154 -2.66 32.84 4.22
CA HIS A 154 -1.45 32.32 3.59
C HIS A 154 -1.75 31.09 2.72
N ILE A 155 -2.67 30.22 3.19
CA ILE A 155 -3.13 29.07 2.41
C ILE A 155 -3.92 29.51 1.16
N GLU A 156 -4.75 30.55 1.29
CA GLU A 156 -5.53 31.09 0.17
C GLU A 156 -4.64 31.79 -0.87
N GLU A 157 -3.61 32.52 -0.44
CA GLU A 157 -2.58 33.11 -1.29
C GLU A 157 -1.79 32.06 -2.07
N GLU A 158 -1.28 31.03 -1.38
CA GLU A 158 -0.55 29.93 -2.02
C GLU A 158 -1.44 29.12 -2.98
N ARG A 159 -2.71 28.87 -2.61
CA ARG A 159 -3.69 28.23 -3.52
C ARG A 159 -3.96 29.06 -4.75
N LYS A 160 -4.06 30.39 -4.61
CA LYS A 160 -4.27 31.31 -5.72
C LYS A 160 -3.07 31.28 -6.67
N LYS A 161 -1.85 31.36 -6.14
CA LYS A 161 -0.59 31.24 -6.89
C LYS A 161 -0.49 29.90 -7.63
N CYS A 162 -0.86 28.79 -6.99
CA CYS A 162 -0.93 27.49 -7.65
C CYS A 162 -1.95 27.46 -8.80
N ARG A 163 -3.15 28.02 -8.61
CA ARG A 163 -4.18 28.10 -9.66
C ARG A 163 -3.75 28.97 -10.85
N GLU A 164 -3.09 30.09 -10.57
CA GLU A 164 -2.54 30.98 -11.61
C GLU A 164 -1.47 30.27 -12.46
N ASN A 165 -0.74 29.31 -11.86
CA ASN A 165 0.30 28.54 -12.55
C ASN A 165 -0.23 27.29 -13.29
N ILE A 166 -1.52 26.93 -13.15
CA ILE A 166 -2.11 25.82 -13.93
C ILE A 166 -2.37 26.32 -15.34
N LYS A 167 -1.51 25.90 -16.28
CA LYS A 167 -1.76 26.11 -17.71
C LYS A 167 -3.01 25.29 -18.09
N PRO A 168 -4.05 25.90 -18.70
CA PRO A 168 -5.23 25.17 -19.13
C PRO A 168 -4.81 24.09 -20.15
N VAL A 169 -5.18 22.84 -19.87
CA VAL A 169 -4.94 21.74 -20.80
C VAL A 169 -5.80 21.99 -22.03
N LYS A 170 -5.16 22.17 -23.18
CA LYS A 170 -5.88 22.25 -24.45
C LYS A 170 -6.52 20.87 -24.71
N PRO A 171 -7.85 20.76 -24.87
CA PRO A 171 -8.44 19.48 -25.24
C PRO A 171 -7.84 19.05 -26.57
N PHE A 172 -7.26 17.87 -26.61
CA PHE A 172 -6.76 17.27 -27.85
C PHE A 172 -7.73 16.17 -28.27
N VAL A 173 -8.11 16.19 -29.55
CA VAL A 173 -8.92 15.10 -30.12
C VAL A 173 -7.94 13.98 -30.48
N LEU A 174 -8.03 12.85 -29.78
CA LEU A 174 -7.42 11.59 -30.23
C LEU A 174 -8.12 11.15 -31.52
N THR A 175 -7.69 11.72 -32.65
CA THR A 175 -8.13 11.28 -33.98
C THR A 175 -7.45 9.94 -34.24
N LYS A 176 -8.17 8.85 -33.91
CA LYS A 176 -7.72 7.47 -34.08
C LYS A 176 -7.23 7.22 -35.51
N ASP A 177 -7.86 7.84 -36.50
CA ASP A 177 -7.54 7.69 -37.92
C ASP A 177 -6.22 8.37 -38.32
N LYS A 178 -5.86 9.53 -37.73
CA LYS A 178 -4.58 10.19 -38.03
C LYS A 178 -3.39 9.49 -37.39
N LEU A 179 -3.56 8.99 -36.16
CA LEU A 179 -2.53 8.18 -35.48
C LEU A 179 -2.38 6.82 -36.16
N GLN A 180 -3.48 6.15 -36.52
CA GLN A 180 -3.41 4.90 -37.27
C GLN A 180 -2.82 5.09 -38.67
N ALA A 181 -3.11 6.19 -39.38
CA ALA A 181 -2.46 6.48 -40.66
C ALA A 181 -0.96 6.82 -40.51
N ALA A 182 -0.53 7.39 -39.38
CA ALA A 182 0.89 7.62 -39.10
C ALA A 182 1.64 6.35 -38.68
N VAL A 183 0.97 5.42 -38.00
CA VAL A 183 1.58 4.16 -37.51
C VAL A 183 1.47 3.02 -38.52
N PHE A 184 0.36 2.93 -39.26
CA PHE A 184 0.03 1.85 -40.21
C PHE A 184 -0.07 2.33 -41.67
N GLY A 185 -0.03 3.64 -41.94
CA GLY A 185 0.07 4.17 -43.30
C GLY A 185 1.53 4.46 -43.69
N ALA A 186 1.77 4.74 -44.97
CA ALA A 186 3.08 5.15 -45.50
C ALA A 186 3.39 6.62 -45.16
N GLY A 187 3.39 6.99 -43.87
CA GLY A 187 3.61 8.35 -43.39
C GLY A 187 4.81 8.49 -42.44
N TYR A 188 5.77 9.33 -42.85
CA TYR A 188 7.05 9.72 -42.22
C TYR A 188 8.13 8.62 -42.10
N PRO A 189 9.33 8.87 -42.66
CA PRO A 189 9.85 8.13 -43.80
C PRO A 189 9.97 6.63 -43.51
N SER A 190 8.89 5.88 -43.77
CA SER A 190 8.80 4.46 -43.46
C SER A 190 9.48 3.55 -44.49
N LEU A 191 10.16 4.13 -45.47
CA LEU A 191 11.05 3.41 -46.37
C LEU A 191 12.46 3.93 -46.12
N PRO A 192 13.38 3.08 -45.65
CA PRO A 192 14.81 3.38 -45.70
C PRO A 192 15.16 3.73 -47.14
N THR A 193 15.34 5.01 -47.42
CA THR A 193 15.80 5.51 -48.74
C THR A 193 17.27 5.23 -48.96
N VAL A 194 17.95 4.82 -47.89
CA VAL A 194 19.38 4.54 -47.85
C VAL A 194 19.51 3.04 -47.64
N THR A 195 20.34 2.40 -48.46
CA THR A 195 20.68 0.99 -48.28
C THR A 195 21.45 0.79 -46.97
N LEU A 196 21.48 -0.43 -46.44
CA LEU A 196 22.12 -0.71 -45.15
C LEU A 196 23.61 -0.29 -45.16
N ASP A 197 24.27 -0.53 -46.30
CA ASP A 197 25.68 -0.22 -46.52
C ASP A 197 25.92 1.30 -46.57
N GLU A 198 25.12 2.05 -47.33
CA GLU A 198 25.22 3.51 -47.37
C GLU A 198 24.94 4.17 -46.01
N TYR A 199 24.05 3.57 -45.18
CA TYR A 199 23.80 4.06 -43.83
C TYR A 199 25.01 3.82 -42.93
N TYR A 200 25.64 2.64 -43.03
CA TYR A 200 26.84 2.31 -42.28
C TYR A 200 27.99 3.26 -42.63
N GLU A 201 28.25 3.50 -43.91
CA GLU A 201 29.27 4.44 -44.37
C GLU A 201 29.02 5.85 -43.84
N ARG A 202 27.76 6.30 -43.83
CA ARG A 202 27.37 7.63 -43.34
C ARG A 202 27.60 7.80 -41.84
N GLU A 203 27.32 6.77 -41.04
CA GLU A 203 27.53 6.79 -39.60
C GLU A 203 29.00 6.60 -39.21
N VAL A 204 29.78 5.85 -40.00
CA VAL A 204 31.25 5.79 -39.86
C VAL A 204 31.87 7.14 -40.21
N ALA A 205 31.44 7.78 -41.30
CA ALA A 205 31.88 9.12 -41.68
C ALA A 205 31.48 10.19 -40.65
N ALA A 206 30.33 10.03 -40.00
CA ALA A 206 29.90 10.86 -38.86
C ALA A 206 30.63 10.53 -37.55
N GLY A 207 31.50 9.51 -37.54
CA GLY A 207 32.28 9.08 -36.37
C GLY A 207 31.46 8.41 -35.26
N ARG A 208 30.22 8.00 -35.55
CA ARG A 208 29.31 7.34 -34.61
C ARG A 208 29.42 5.82 -34.62
N LEU A 209 29.89 5.23 -35.72
CA LEU A 209 30.22 3.81 -35.82
C LEU A 209 31.72 3.63 -36.09
N PRO A 210 32.36 2.59 -35.53
CA PRO A 210 33.73 2.26 -35.87
C PRO A 210 33.79 1.76 -37.31
N ALA A 211 34.81 2.20 -38.06
CA ALA A 211 35.13 1.61 -39.35
C ALA A 211 35.45 0.13 -39.14
N ALA A 212 34.91 -0.76 -39.99
CA ALA A 212 35.06 -2.19 -39.82
C ALA A 212 36.56 -2.53 -39.74
N HIS A 213 36.98 -3.02 -38.57
CA HIS A 213 38.27 -3.65 -38.41
C HIS A 213 38.14 -5.05 -39.02
N GLU A 214 38.86 -5.32 -40.10
CA GLU A 214 39.11 -6.69 -40.52
C GLU A 214 40.08 -7.31 -39.51
N ASP A 215 39.55 -8.04 -38.54
CA ASP A 215 40.31 -9.04 -37.80
C ASP A 215 39.47 -10.33 -37.68
N PRO A 216 40.12 -11.51 -37.68
CA PRO A 216 39.59 -12.69 -38.34
C PRO A 216 38.89 -13.67 -37.38
N THR A 217 37.95 -14.41 -37.98
CA THR A 217 37.30 -15.65 -37.49
C THR A 217 36.43 -15.50 -36.24
N GLU A 218 35.12 -15.32 -36.44
CA GLU A 218 34.13 -15.81 -35.48
C GLU A 218 33.52 -17.11 -35.99
N ASP A 219 33.59 -18.09 -35.10
CA ASP A 219 33.20 -19.48 -35.26
C ASP A 219 31.73 -19.65 -35.68
N GLN A 220 31.51 -20.67 -36.49
CA GLN A 220 30.20 -21.15 -36.90
C GLN A 220 29.38 -21.53 -35.66
N HIS A 221 28.31 -20.79 -35.39
CA HIS A 221 27.29 -21.17 -34.41
C HIS A 221 26.65 -22.50 -34.85
N SER A 222 27.08 -23.61 -34.24
CA SER A 222 26.35 -24.87 -34.25
C SER A 222 25.23 -24.80 -33.21
N ASP A 223 24.00 -25.06 -33.65
CA ASP A 223 22.79 -25.21 -32.84
C ASP A 223 22.85 -26.47 -31.94
N ASP A 224 23.73 -26.49 -30.94
CA ASP A 224 23.72 -27.53 -29.89
C ASP A 224 23.09 -26.97 -28.61
N ASP A 225 21.78 -27.20 -28.49
CA ASP A 225 20.89 -26.70 -27.45
C ASP A 225 21.08 -27.36 -26.05
N PHE A 226 22.25 -27.93 -25.76
CA PHE A 226 22.52 -28.71 -24.52
C PHE A 226 23.85 -28.40 -23.83
N SER A 227 24.47 -27.23 -24.01
CA SER A 227 25.66 -26.92 -23.21
C SER A 227 25.30 -26.62 -21.74
N ASP A 228 25.97 -27.30 -20.80
CA ASP A 228 25.87 -27.06 -19.34
C ASP A 228 26.03 -25.59 -18.95
N LYS A 229 26.77 -24.82 -19.76
CA LYS A 229 26.93 -23.37 -19.61
C LYS A 229 25.61 -22.60 -19.70
N LYS A 230 24.69 -23.00 -20.59
CA LYS A 230 23.38 -22.33 -20.73
C LYS A 230 22.51 -22.58 -19.49
N LEU A 231 22.55 -23.81 -18.96
CA LEU A 231 21.83 -24.20 -17.76
C LEU A 231 22.38 -23.52 -16.50
N LEU A 232 23.71 -23.44 -16.37
CA LEU A 232 24.39 -22.70 -15.29
C LEU A 232 24.03 -21.22 -15.33
N LYS A 233 24.10 -20.59 -16.52
CA LYS A 233 23.76 -19.18 -16.67
C LYS A 233 22.28 -18.89 -16.37
N GLN A 234 21.39 -19.85 -16.67
CA GLN A 234 19.98 -19.74 -16.33
C GLN A 234 19.73 -19.84 -14.82
N ARG A 235 20.46 -20.72 -14.11
CA ARG A 235 20.43 -20.81 -12.64
C ARG A 235 21.00 -19.55 -11.99
N GLU A 236 22.16 -19.09 -12.44
CA GLU A 236 22.78 -17.84 -11.97
C GLU A 236 21.85 -16.63 -12.18
N MET A 237 21.10 -16.60 -13.27
CA MET A 237 20.11 -15.56 -13.55
C MET A 237 18.85 -15.65 -12.68
N ASP A 238 18.50 -16.83 -12.18
CA ASP A 238 17.39 -17.01 -11.24
C ASP A 238 17.81 -16.61 -9.82
N ASP A 239 18.99 -17.09 -9.37
CA ASP A 239 19.60 -16.71 -8.09
C ASP A 239 19.77 -15.19 -8.00
N TRP A 240 20.24 -14.55 -9.08
CA TRP A 240 20.38 -13.10 -9.13
C TRP A 240 19.02 -12.38 -9.02
N LYS A 241 17.95 -12.89 -9.63
CA LYS A 241 16.61 -12.27 -9.56
C LYS A 241 15.97 -12.39 -8.19
N ASP A 242 16.26 -13.46 -7.46
CA ASP A 242 15.79 -13.65 -6.09
C ASP A 242 16.48 -12.67 -5.12
N ASP A 243 17.78 -12.42 -5.32
CA ASP A 243 18.54 -11.44 -4.53
C ASP A 243 18.32 -9.98 -4.96
N HIS A 244 17.76 -9.72 -6.14
CA HIS A 244 17.59 -8.36 -6.68
C HIS A 244 16.12 -8.02 -6.99
N ARG A 245 15.55 -7.08 -6.22
CA ARG A 245 14.17 -6.61 -6.38
C ARG A 245 13.91 -6.10 -7.81
N ARG A 246 12.80 -6.53 -8.42
CA ARG A 246 12.34 -6.04 -9.73
C ARG A 246 12.37 -4.50 -9.78
N GLY A 247 13.07 -3.95 -10.78
CA GLY A 247 13.28 -2.51 -10.95
C GLY A 247 14.60 -1.96 -10.41
N ALA A 248 15.48 -2.78 -9.82
CA ALA A 248 16.78 -2.35 -9.31
C ALA A 248 17.70 -1.71 -10.38
N GLY A 249 17.63 -2.16 -11.64
CA GLY A 249 18.47 -1.67 -12.72
C GLY A 249 18.15 -0.26 -13.23
N ASN A 250 16.89 0.20 -13.11
CA ASN A 250 16.46 1.48 -13.67
C ASN A 250 16.65 2.68 -12.72
N ARG A 251 17.46 2.52 -11.66
CA ARG A 251 17.61 3.54 -10.59
C ARG A 251 18.73 4.55 -10.87
N LYS A 252 19.56 4.33 -11.89
CA LYS A 252 20.69 5.23 -12.23
C LYS A 252 20.34 6.25 -13.32
N ASN A 253 19.20 6.12 -13.99
CA ASN A 253 18.75 7.10 -14.99
C ASN A 253 17.73 8.05 -14.37
N MET A 254 18.19 8.89 -13.44
CA MET A 254 17.43 10.03 -12.92
C MET A 254 17.98 11.28 -13.62
N GLY A 255 17.48 11.53 -14.83
CA GLY A 255 17.64 12.81 -15.52
C GLY A 255 16.67 13.85 -14.98
#